data_AF-A0AAJ1UWX6-F1
#
_entry.id   AF-A0AAJ1UWX6-F1
#
_cell.length_a   1.000
_cell.length_b   1.000
_cell.length_c   1.000
_cell.angle_alpha   90.00
_cell.angle_beta   90.00
_cell.angle_gamma   90.00
#
_symmetry.space_group_name_H-M   'P 1'
#
loop_
_entity.id
_entity.type
_entity.pdbx_description
1 polymer ?
#
loop_
_entity_poly.entity_id
_entity_poly.type
_entity_poly.pdbx_seq_one_letter_code
_entity_poly.pdbx_strand_id
1 'polypeptide(L)'
;MRFTNSEGDEPLARKIAAGQLPKQVPIYYNCRFMADPTKPPELPEKNQGSYPGYVGAGYVSVPTTGGKVSVGKVAGKDAWPVGTHCLFSTTPPTGTNTPAGAKPVNVPGFEVEHSVTSNICSEDAAARPKNAKPCKGDYFWVHSGGEHQVRITQDLKRLHGQVRLAKVLTGNAQGEGIGHKFAMRLECEDEGIKLPVAGSSQSYAFSLAHGSPKLIDGVPAGANCKVIEEQTDLPNASVITPEPIAIAPITDVNRVVDVRVNNQLGFQTWNIEDCARY
;
A
#
# COMPACT_ATOMS: atom_id res chain seq x y z
N MET A 1 -8.62 8.74 14.84
CA MET A 1 -7.53 8.38 13.91
C MET A 1 -7.86 8.96 12.54
N ARG A 2 -6.89 9.12 11.64
CA ARG A 2 -7.17 9.50 10.24
C ARG A 2 -6.25 8.78 9.27
N PHE A 3 -6.74 8.55 8.07
CA PHE A 3 -5.94 8.17 6.91
C PHE A 3 -5.50 9.42 6.16
N THR A 4 -4.27 9.43 5.67
CA THR A 4 -3.75 10.48 4.80
C THR A 4 -3.10 9.90 3.55
N ASN A 5 -2.86 10.78 2.59
CA ASN A 5 -2.28 10.49 1.30
C ASN A 5 -1.31 11.63 0.99
N SER A 6 -0.13 11.60 1.62
CA SER A 6 0.84 12.70 1.50
C SER A 6 1.44 12.83 0.10
N GLU A 7 1.46 11.75 -0.69
CA GLU A 7 1.99 11.73 -2.06
C GLU A 7 0.97 12.21 -3.11
N GLY A 8 -0.28 12.49 -2.71
CA GLY A 8 -1.29 13.03 -3.61
C GLY A 8 -1.84 12.01 -4.61
N ASP A 9 -1.86 10.71 -4.27
CA ASP A 9 -2.48 9.66 -5.08
C ASP A 9 -4.00 9.89 -5.24
N GLU A 10 -4.43 10.37 -6.40
CA GLU A 10 -5.83 10.76 -6.62
C GLU A 10 -6.82 9.59 -6.38
N PRO A 11 -6.57 8.36 -6.86
CA PRO A 11 -7.45 7.22 -6.55
C PRO A 11 -7.60 6.99 -5.05
N LEU A 12 -6.50 6.96 -4.28
CA LEU A 12 -6.53 6.78 -2.84
C LEU A 12 -7.32 7.90 -2.16
N ALA A 13 -7.17 9.15 -2.59
CA ALA A 13 -7.97 10.26 -2.07
C ALA A 13 -9.47 10.01 -2.27
N ARG A 14 -9.90 9.47 -3.43
CA ARG A 14 -11.28 9.06 -3.66
C ARG A 14 -11.71 7.90 -2.75
N LYS A 15 -10.86 6.88 -2.56
CA LYS A 15 -11.15 5.75 -1.65
C LYS A 15 -11.35 6.21 -0.20
N ILE A 16 -10.52 7.14 0.27
CA ILE A 16 -10.63 7.77 1.59
C ILE A 16 -11.96 8.54 1.69
N ALA A 17 -12.26 9.42 0.73
CA ALA A 17 -13.46 10.25 0.73
C ALA A 17 -14.75 9.42 0.63
N ALA A 18 -14.74 8.34 -0.14
CA ALA A 18 -15.85 7.40 -0.29
C ALA A 18 -16.03 6.47 0.92
N GLY A 19 -15.12 6.50 1.91
CA GLY A 19 -15.18 5.63 3.08
C GLY A 19 -14.99 4.16 2.75
N GLN A 20 -14.25 3.85 1.69
CA GLN A 20 -13.93 2.48 1.25
C GLN A 20 -12.79 1.86 2.09
N LEU A 21 -12.05 2.68 2.85
CA LEU A 21 -11.11 2.22 3.86
C LEU A 21 -11.83 1.81 5.16
N PRO A 22 -11.18 1.01 6.05
CA PRO A 22 -11.79 0.60 7.30
C PRO A 22 -12.35 1.78 8.11
N LYS A 23 -13.64 1.73 8.47
CA LYS A 23 -14.33 2.78 9.25
C LYS A 23 -13.83 2.88 10.69
N GLN A 24 -13.25 1.80 11.19
CA GLN A 24 -12.64 1.71 12.50
C GLN A 24 -11.34 0.94 12.39
N VAL A 25 -10.35 1.34 13.19
CA VAL A 25 -9.08 0.64 13.31
C VAL A 25 -8.89 0.21 14.76
N PRO A 26 -8.60 -1.08 14.99
CA PRO A 26 -8.28 -1.58 16.33
C PRO A 26 -6.92 -1.01 16.76
N ILE A 27 -6.90 -0.29 17.88
CA ILE A 27 -5.68 0.16 18.53
C ILE A 27 -5.47 -0.69 19.77
N TYR A 28 -4.33 -1.38 19.80
CA TYR A 28 -3.86 -2.04 21.02
C TYR A 28 -3.32 -0.98 21.97
N TYR A 29 -3.69 -1.06 23.25
CA TYR A 29 -3.06 -0.28 24.29
C TYR A 29 -2.53 -1.17 25.41
N ASN A 30 -1.41 -0.78 26.00
CA ASN A 30 -0.85 -1.39 27.19
C ASN A 30 -0.26 -0.31 28.07
N CYS A 31 -0.82 -0.18 29.28
CA CYS A 31 -0.49 0.86 30.21
C CYS A 31 0.02 0.29 31.54
N ARG A 32 1.05 0.94 32.07
CA ARG A 32 1.73 0.60 33.32
C ARG A 32 2.02 1.88 34.09
N PHE A 33 1.80 1.86 35.39
CA PHE A 33 2.22 2.96 36.24
C PHE A 33 3.72 2.84 36.50
N MET A 34 4.45 3.92 36.24
CA MET A 34 5.86 4.07 36.56
C MET A 34 6.14 5.54 36.81
N ALA A 35 6.43 5.90 38.06
CA ALA A 35 6.59 7.29 38.46
C ALA A 35 7.80 7.97 37.82
N ASP A 36 8.82 7.19 37.45
CA ASP A 36 10.01 7.66 36.76
C ASP A 36 9.80 7.60 35.24
N PRO A 37 9.67 8.75 34.56
CA PRO A 37 9.43 8.79 33.12
C PRO A 37 10.61 8.30 32.27
N THR A 38 11.81 8.18 32.85
CA THR A 38 13.02 7.79 32.13
C THR A 38 13.22 6.27 32.07
N LYS A 39 12.42 5.51 32.82
CA LYS A 39 12.51 4.06 32.84
C LYS A 39 11.56 3.45 31.78
N PRO A 40 12.04 2.48 30.98
CA PRO A 40 11.22 1.88 29.94
C PRO A 40 10.19 0.90 30.54
N PRO A 41 8.96 0.83 29.98
CA PRO A 41 7.94 -0.11 30.43
C PRO A 41 8.17 -1.52 29.86
N GLU A 42 9.27 -2.18 30.21
CA GLU A 42 9.59 -3.51 29.65
C GLU A 42 9.28 -4.66 30.63
N LEU A 43 8.31 -5.50 30.20
CA LEU A 43 7.99 -6.88 30.61
C LEU A 43 7.41 -7.17 32.02
N PRO A 44 6.61 -8.27 32.16
CA PRO A 44 5.95 -8.63 33.41
C PRO A 44 6.94 -9.33 34.33
N GLU A 45 7.51 -8.62 35.30
CA GLU A 45 8.46 -9.26 36.20
C GLU A 45 7.74 -10.09 37.27
N LYS A 46 7.99 -11.40 37.25
CA LYS A 46 7.96 -12.21 38.46
C LYS A 46 8.89 -11.55 39.49
N ASN A 47 8.30 -11.07 40.58
CA ASN A 47 8.98 -10.77 41.84
C ASN A 47 9.87 -9.51 41.90
N GLN A 48 9.40 -8.37 41.42
CA GLN A 48 9.89 -7.06 41.90
C GLN A 48 8.74 -6.18 42.39
N GLY A 49 8.97 -5.48 43.51
CA GLY A 49 7.96 -4.75 44.26
C GLY A 49 7.29 -3.62 43.47
N SER A 50 5.96 -3.52 43.63
CA SER A 50 5.01 -2.46 43.28
C SER A 50 5.04 -1.77 41.90
N TYR A 51 6.16 -1.72 41.16
CA TYR A 51 6.30 -1.01 39.88
C TYR A 51 7.17 -1.76 38.86
N PRO A 52 6.82 -1.74 37.55
CA PRO A 52 5.65 -1.08 36.97
C PRO A 52 4.31 -1.72 37.37
N GLY A 53 3.38 -0.90 37.89
CA GLY A 53 2.08 -1.35 38.35
C GLY A 53 1.13 -1.54 37.16
N TYR A 54 0.28 -2.57 37.16
CA TYR A 54 -0.72 -2.74 36.11
C TYR A 54 -1.75 -1.60 36.13
N VAL A 55 -2.00 -0.96 34.98
CA VAL A 55 -3.05 0.07 34.83
C VAL A 55 -4.16 -0.42 33.91
N GLY A 56 -3.81 -0.97 32.74
CA GLY A 56 -4.80 -1.49 31.81
C GLY A 56 -4.16 -1.95 30.50
N ALA A 57 -4.69 -2.99 29.89
CA ALA A 57 -4.32 -3.40 28.55
C ALA A 57 -5.55 -3.92 27.79
N GLY A 58 -5.58 -3.74 26.48
CA GLY A 58 -6.69 -4.21 25.66
C GLY A 58 -6.69 -3.60 24.27
N TYR A 59 -7.85 -3.68 23.63
CA TYR A 59 -8.09 -3.11 22.30
C TYR A 59 -9.20 -2.08 22.37
N VAL A 60 -9.05 -1.03 21.59
CA VAL A 60 -10.08 -0.02 21.40
C VAL A 60 -10.26 0.24 19.91
N SER A 61 -11.49 0.16 19.42
CA SER A 61 -11.80 0.46 18.01
C SER A 61 -11.91 1.97 17.84
N VAL A 62 -10.96 2.58 17.14
CA VAL A 62 -10.92 4.03 16.92
C VAL A 62 -11.53 4.36 15.55
N PRO A 63 -12.54 5.24 15.49
CA PRO A 63 -13.10 5.70 14.22
C PRO A 63 -12.07 6.44 13.35
N THR A 64 -12.15 6.21 12.04
CA THR A 64 -11.31 6.85 11.02
C THR A 64 -11.97 8.06 10.37
N THR A 65 -13.30 8.19 10.51
CA THR A 65 -14.11 9.31 10.00
C THR A 65 -14.23 10.48 10.98
N GLY A 66 -13.49 10.43 12.10
CA GLY A 66 -13.59 11.40 13.17
C GLY A 66 -14.36 10.90 14.39
N GLY A 67 -14.20 11.61 15.50
CA GLY A 67 -14.69 11.20 16.81
C GLY A 67 -13.56 10.97 17.83
N LYS A 68 -13.96 10.78 19.08
CA LYS A 68 -13.05 10.52 20.20
C LYS A 68 -13.43 9.20 20.84
N VAL A 69 -12.42 8.41 21.20
CA VAL A 69 -12.61 7.25 22.08
C VAL A 69 -11.81 7.50 23.34
N SER A 70 -12.46 7.34 24.48
CA SER A 70 -11.82 7.51 25.78
C SER A 70 -11.39 6.15 26.32
N VAL A 71 -10.16 6.09 26.81
CA VAL A 71 -9.64 4.98 27.63
C VAL A 71 -9.30 5.54 29.01
N GLY A 72 -9.26 4.67 30.02
CA GLY A 72 -8.92 5.08 31.39
C GLY A 72 -10.01 5.78 32.19
N LYS A 73 -11.28 5.66 31.77
CA LYS A 73 -12.43 6.07 32.58
C LYS A 73 -13.20 4.85 33.11
N VAL A 74 -13.59 4.89 34.39
CA VAL A 74 -14.47 3.91 35.03
C VAL A 74 -15.65 4.66 35.64
N ALA A 75 -16.88 4.26 35.27
CA ALA A 75 -18.11 4.96 35.67
C ALA A 75 -18.06 6.49 35.41
N GLY A 76 -17.46 6.90 34.29
CA GLY A 76 -17.35 8.30 33.89
C GLY A 76 -16.26 9.12 34.60
N LYS A 77 -15.53 8.52 35.55
CA LYS A 77 -14.43 9.18 36.28
C LYS A 77 -13.08 8.72 35.78
N ASP A 78 -12.10 9.62 35.82
CA ASP A 78 -10.70 9.29 35.52
C ASP A 78 -10.20 8.22 36.50
N ALA A 79 -9.75 7.09 35.98
CA ALA A 79 -9.36 5.92 36.75
C ALA A 79 -7.87 5.57 36.62
N TRP A 80 -7.20 6.10 35.59
CA TRP A 80 -5.78 5.86 35.38
C TRP A 80 -4.93 6.92 36.11
N PRO A 81 -3.90 6.50 36.86
CA PRO A 81 -3.06 7.42 37.64
C PRO A 81 -2.13 8.27 36.77
N VAL A 82 -1.84 9.49 37.23
CA VAL A 82 -0.73 10.31 36.71
C VAL A 82 0.58 9.57 36.96
N GLY A 83 1.50 9.55 36.00
CA GLY A 83 2.68 8.69 36.00
C GLY A 83 2.47 7.37 35.25
N THR A 84 1.37 7.23 34.50
CA THR A 84 1.15 6.07 33.65
C THR A 84 1.94 6.18 32.34
N HIS A 85 2.72 5.15 32.02
CA HIS A 85 3.27 4.90 30.70
C HIS A 85 2.29 4.08 29.88
N CYS A 86 2.01 4.49 28.65
CA CYS A 86 1.16 3.74 27.74
C CYS A 86 1.84 3.54 26.39
N LEU A 87 1.70 2.33 25.83
CA LEU A 87 1.91 2.05 24.42
C LEU A 87 0.55 2.10 23.71
N PHE A 88 0.44 2.77 22.56
CA PHE A 88 -0.71 2.66 21.65
C PHE A 88 -0.24 2.26 20.26
N SER A 89 -0.60 1.07 19.78
CA SER A 89 -0.10 0.55 18.51
C SER A 89 -1.22 0.02 17.61
N THR A 90 -1.09 0.27 16.30
CA THR A 90 -1.90 -0.38 15.25
C THR A 90 -1.39 -1.78 14.91
N THR A 91 -0.17 -2.13 15.36
CA THR A 91 0.50 -3.40 15.13
C THR A 91 0.93 -3.97 16.49
N PRO A 92 0.10 -4.78 17.16
CA PRO A 92 0.38 -5.24 18.51
C PRO A 92 1.68 -6.05 18.55
N PRO A 93 2.42 -6.02 19.68
CA PRO A 93 3.62 -6.84 19.85
C PRO A 93 3.32 -8.33 19.63
N THR A 94 4.30 -9.06 19.09
CA THR A 94 4.24 -10.52 18.92
C THR A 94 3.91 -11.22 20.25
N GLY A 95 3.00 -12.20 20.19
CA GLY A 95 2.55 -12.93 21.39
C GLY A 95 1.37 -12.28 22.12
N THR A 96 0.89 -11.12 21.68
CA THR A 96 -0.37 -10.54 22.19
C THR A 96 -1.55 -11.33 21.66
N ASN A 97 -2.45 -11.78 22.56
CA ASN A 97 -3.74 -12.35 22.18
C ASN A 97 -4.55 -11.29 21.42
N THR A 98 -4.51 -11.40 20.09
CA THR A 98 -5.13 -10.44 19.18
C THR A 98 -6.55 -10.94 18.88
N PRO A 99 -7.61 -10.21 19.29
CA PRO A 99 -8.99 -10.61 19.01
C PRO A 99 -9.21 -10.84 17.53
N ALA A 100 -10.14 -11.75 17.19
CA ALA A 100 -10.56 -11.94 15.81
C ALA A 100 -11.04 -10.60 15.22
N GLY A 101 -10.42 -10.16 14.12
CA GLY A 101 -10.71 -8.88 13.48
C GLY A 101 -9.84 -7.69 13.94
N ALA A 102 -9.04 -7.85 14.99
CA ALA A 102 -8.10 -6.81 15.45
C ALA A 102 -6.79 -6.82 14.62
N LYS A 103 -6.88 -6.63 13.30
CA LYS A 103 -5.71 -6.65 12.41
C LYS A 103 -5.18 -5.24 12.14
N PRO A 104 -3.86 -5.08 11.94
CA PRO A 104 -3.30 -3.85 11.38
C PRO A 104 -3.98 -3.49 10.07
N VAL A 105 -4.08 -2.20 9.79
CA VAL A 105 -4.59 -1.74 8.49
C VAL A 105 -3.67 -2.26 7.40
N ASN A 106 -4.28 -2.93 6.42
CA ASN A 106 -3.61 -3.41 5.23
C ASN A 106 -4.46 -2.98 4.02
N VAL A 107 -3.88 -2.15 3.16
CA VAL A 107 -4.52 -1.69 1.92
C VAL A 107 -3.69 -2.23 0.77
N PRO A 108 -4.25 -3.12 -0.08
CA PRO A 108 -3.50 -3.72 -1.18
C PRO A 108 -2.83 -2.67 -2.07
N GLY A 109 -1.53 -2.84 -2.31
CA GLY A 109 -0.73 -1.92 -3.13
C GLY A 109 -0.20 -0.69 -2.42
N PHE A 110 -0.42 -0.56 -1.11
CA PHE A 110 0.07 0.56 -0.32
C PHE A 110 0.92 0.10 0.86
N GLU A 111 1.97 0.87 1.15
CA GLU A 111 2.58 0.87 2.46
C GLU A 111 1.87 1.86 3.38
N VAL A 112 1.93 1.60 4.68
CA VAL A 112 1.27 2.42 5.69
C VAL A 112 2.32 2.96 6.65
N GLU A 113 2.58 4.26 6.59
CA GLU A 113 3.44 4.96 7.54
C GLU A 113 2.63 5.45 8.75
N HIS A 114 3.13 5.16 9.93
CA HIS A 114 2.50 5.53 11.20
C HIS A 114 3.12 6.81 11.75
N SER A 115 2.27 7.75 12.18
CA SER A 115 2.72 8.92 12.96
C SER A 115 1.72 9.29 14.05
N VAL A 116 2.25 9.81 15.15
CA VAL A 116 1.44 10.23 16.30
C VAL A 116 1.70 11.66 16.69
N THR A 117 0.65 12.35 17.10
CA THR A 117 0.74 13.64 17.78
C THR A 117 0.08 13.55 19.16
N SER A 118 0.74 14.06 20.19
CA SER A 118 0.23 14.05 21.56
C SER A 118 0.83 15.17 22.41
N ASN A 119 0.15 15.49 23.52
CA ASN A 119 0.69 16.35 24.58
C ASN A 119 1.38 15.54 25.71
N ILE A 120 1.47 14.22 25.56
CA ILE A 120 2.07 13.30 26.52
C ILE A 120 3.11 12.38 25.86
N CYS A 121 3.78 12.84 24.79
CA CYS A 121 4.88 12.09 24.16
C CYS A 121 5.95 11.77 25.23
N SER A 122 6.38 10.50 25.32
CA SER A 122 7.29 10.04 26.39
C SER A 122 8.62 10.79 26.42
N GLU A 123 9.16 11.15 25.27
CA GLU A 123 10.42 11.88 25.12
C GLU A 123 10.36 13.31 25.69
N ASP A 124 9.15 13.82 25.97
CA ASP A 124 8.92 15.17 26.48
C ASP A 124 8.41 15.19 27.91
N ALA A 125 8.54 14.07 28.61
CA ALA A 125 8.10 13.92 29.98
C ALA A 125 8.64 15.02 30.92
N ALA A 126 9.88 15.47 30.70
CA ALA A 126 10.47 16.57 31.47
C ALA A 126 9.82 17.93 31.18
N ALA A 127 9.46 18.19 29.91
CA ALA A 127 8.90 19.46 29.47
C ALA A 127 7.40 19.61 29.78
N ARG A 128 6.68 18.49 29.95
CA ARG A 128 5.25 18.45 30.28
C ARG A 128 4.40 19.39 29.40
N PRO A 129 4.50 19.25 28.06
CA PRO A 129 3.85 20.17 27.14
C PRO A 129 2.32 20.13 27.32
N LYS A 130 1.68 21.29 27.22
CA LYS A 130 0.20 21.38 27.24
C LYS A 130 -0.39 21.12 25.85
N ASN A 131 0.29 21.57 24.81
CA ASN A 131 -0.14 21.47 23.42
C ASN A 131 0.36 20.17 22.79
N ALA A 132 -0.45 19.60 21.90
CA ALA A 132 -0.06 18.42 21.16
C ALA A 132 1.03 18.72 20.13
N LYS A 133 1.99 17.81 19.99
CA LYS A 133 3.07 17.89 18.99
C LYS A 133 3.42 16.50 18.46
N PRO A 134 4.18 16.40 17.35
CA PRO A 134 4.64 15.10 16.84
C PRO A 134 5.46 14.35 17.88
N CYS A 135 5.14 13.07 18.08
CA CYS A 135 5.92 12.17 18.91
C CYS A 135 6.87 11.34 18.05
N LYS A 136 8.03 10.95 18.60
CA LYS A 136 9.02 10.08 17.98
C LYS A 136 8.60 8.60 17.97
N GLY A 137 7.58 8.24 18.73
CA GLY A 137 7.06 6.89 18.76
C GLY A 137 5.73 6.78 19.49
N ASP A 138 5.37 5.54 19.79
CA ASP A 138 4.02 5.15 20.22
C ASP A 138 3.91 4.98 21.74
N TYR A 139 4.88 5.56 22.47
CA TYR A 139 4.98 5.52 23.91
C TYR A 139 4.68 6.89 24.50
N PHE A 140 3.83 6.91 25.52
CA PHE A 140 3.33 8.12 26.15
C PHE A 140 3.51 8.06 27.66
N TRP A 141 3.79 9.21 28.27
CA TRP A 141 3.83 9.37 29.72
C TRP A 141 2.84 10.42 30.19
N VAL A 142 1.83 9.99 30.96
CA VAL A 142 0.78 10.86 31.49
C VAL A 142 1.35 11.69 32.64
N HIS A 143 1.66 12.96 32.39
CA HIS A 143 2.37 13.84 33.34
C HIS A 143 1.46 14.71 34.21
N SER A 144 0.16 14.75 33.92
CA SER A 144 -0.83 15.55 34.65
C SER A 144 -2.20 14.87 34.67
N GLY A 145 -3.10 15.34 35.55
CA GLY A 145 -4.50 14.92 35.52
C GLY A 145 -5.29 15.58 34.39
N GLY A 146 -6.45 15.00 34.09
CA GLY A 146 -7.37 15.51 33.07
C GLY A 146 -7.24 14.82 31.71
N GLU A 147 -7.88 15.40 30.69
CA GLU A 147 -7.93 14.81 29.36
C GLU A 147 -6.66 15.05 28.55
N HIS A 148 -6.11 13.97 27.99
CA HIS A 148 -4.96 13.99 27.11
C HIS A 148 -5.33 13.49 25.72
N GLN A 149 -4.68 14.03 24.70
CA GLN A 149 -4.96 13.68 23.31
C GLN A 149 -3.83 12.82 22.75
N VAL A 150 -4.18 11.68 22.19
CA VAL A 150 -3.30 10.89 21.29
C VAL A 150 -3.99 10.84 19.93
N ARG A 151 -3.36 11.42 18.91
CA ARG A 151 -3.88 11.44 17.54
C ARG A 151 -2.94 10.67 16.64
N ILE A 152 -3.41 9.49 16.25
CA ILE A 152 -2.77 8.60 15.28
C ILE A 152 -3.17 8.99 13.86
N THR A 153 -2.18 9.11 12.99
CA THR A 153 -2.31 9.27 11.54
C THR A 153 -1.63 8.08 10.85
N GLN A 154 -2.32 7.48 9.89
CA GLN A 154 -1.74 6.48 8.99
C GLN A 154 -1.71 7.06 7.59
N ASP A 155 -0.50 7.30 7.10
CA ASP A 155 -0.27 7.79 5.75
C ASP A 155 -0.07 6.62 4.80
N LEU A 156 -0.89 6.54 3.76
CA LEU A 156 -0.82 5.46 2.78
C LEU A 156 -0.06 5.93 1.55
N LYS A 157 1.01 5.22 1.20
CA LYS A 157 1.86 5.52 0.05
C LYS A 157 1.83 4.38 -0.93
N ARG A 158 1.68 4.70 -2.22
CA ARG A 158 1.50 3.65 -3.24
C ARG A 158 2.85 2.98 -3.50
N LEU A 159 2.88 1.67 -3.35
CA LEU A 159 4.04 0.88 -3.72
C LEU A 159 4.10 0.72 -5.25
N HIS A 160 5.30 0.53 -5.77
CA HIS A 160 5.54 0.31 -7.19
C HIS A 160 6.35 -0.95 -7.39
N GLY A 161 5.90 -1.81 -8.30
CA GLY A 161 6.56 -3.06 -8.65
C GLY A 161 7.15 -3.07 -10.05
N GLN A 162 7.51 -4.27 -10.50
CA GLN A 162 8.17 -4.51 -11.77
C GLN A 162 7.42 -5.53 -12.61
N VAL A 163 7.33 -5.27 -13.92
CA VAL A 163 6.75 -6.19 -14.90
C VAL A 163 7.79 -6.51 -15.96
N ARG A 164 8.02 -7.80 -16.24
CA ARG A 164 8.85 -8.26 -17.35
C ARG A 164 7.97 -8.75 -18.50
N LEU A 165 8.16 -8.14 -19.66
CA LEU A 165 7.40 -8.43 -20.87
C LEU A 165 8.27 -9.14 -21.89
N ALA A 166 7.78 -10.25 -22.43
CA ALA A 166 8.46 -11.01 -23.48
C ALA A 166 7.57 -11.14 -24.72
N LYS A 167 8.13 -10.82 -25.90
CA LYS A 167 7.44 -11.05 -27.18
C LYS A 167 7.59 -12.51 -27.60
N VAL A 168 6.46 -13.16 -27.85
CA VAL A 168 6.39 -14.49 -28.45
C VAL A 168 5.83 -14.35 -29.86
N LEU A 169 6.39 -15.11 -30.79
CA LEU A 169 5.92 -15.23 -32.15
C LEU A 169 5.54 -16.68 -32.39
N THR A 170 4.39 -16.91 -33.01
CA THR A 170 3.90 -18.23 -33.42
C THR A 170 3.38 -18.19 -34.86
N GLY A 171 3.09 -19.35 -35.45
CA GLY A 171 2.56 -19.45 -36.82
C GLY A 171 3.62 -19.79 -37.86
N ASN A 172 3.19 -20.02 -39.11
CA ASN A 172 4.06 -20.50 -40.18
C ASN A 172 5.01 -19.42 -40.71
N ALA A 173 4.70 -18.14 -40.51
CA ALA A 173 5.55 -17.01 -40.89
C ALA A 173 6.25 -16.33 -39.69
N GLN A 174 6.38 -17.00 -38.55
CA GLN A 174 7.00 -16.41 -37.34
C GLN A 174 8.42 -15.87 -37.59
N GLY A 175 9.15 -16.45 -38.55
CA GLY A 175 10.49 -16.00 -38.94
C GLY A 175 10.52 -14.55 -39.45
N GLU A 176 9.44 -14.09 -40.11
CA GLU A 176 9.32 -12.72 -40.64
C GLU A 176 9.25 -11.69 -39.51
N GLY A 177 8.87 -12.08 -38.28
CA GLY A 177 8.82 -11.18 -37.13
C GLY A 177 10.15 -11.10 -36.35
N ILE A 178 11.15 -11.91 -36.67
CA ILE A 178 12.44 -11.90 -35.96
C ILE A 178 13.19 -10.59 -36.27
N GLY A 179 13.71 -9.93 -35.24
CA GLY A 179 14.39 -8.64 -35.38
C GLY A 179 13.46 -7.43 -35.49
N HIS A 180 12.16 -7.64 -35.76
CA HIS A 180 11.16 -6.58 -35.73
C HIS A 180 10.86 -6.13 -34.30
N LYS A 181 10.62 -4.83 -34.14
CA LYS A 181 10.17 -4.20 -32.90
C LYS A 181 8.69 -3.89 -33.00
N PHE A 182 7.89 -4.53 -32.16
CA PHE A 182 6.46 -4.32 -32.07
C PHE A 182 6.19 -3.19 -31.08
N ALA A 183 5.44 -2.18 -31.51
CA ALA A 183 5.09 -1.02 -30.68
C ALA A 183 4.00 -1.39 -29.67
N MET A 184 4.17 -0.93 -28.43
CA MET A 184 3.35 -1.32 -27.29
C MET A 184 3.09 -0.10 -26.41
N ARG A 185 2.04 -0.21 -25.60
CA ARG A 185 1.80 0.68 -24.47
C ARG A 185 1.29 -0.07 -23.24
N LEU A 186 1.74 0.37 -22.09
CA LEU A 186 1.29 -0.10 -20.78
C LEU A 186 0.44 1.00 -20.14
N GLU A 187 -0.80 0.67 -19.82
CA GLU A 187 -1.74 1.55 -19.13
C GLU A 187 -2.14 0.93 -17.80
N CYS A 188 -2.16 1.73 -16.74
CA CYS A 188 -2.63 1.34 -15.42
C CYS A 188 -3.72 2.29 -14.94
N GLU A 189 -4.74 1.76 -14.29
CA GLU A 189 -5.83 2.54 -13.70
C GLU A 189 -6.23 2.01 -12.33
N ASP A 190 -6.71 2.93 -11.48
CA ASP A 190 -7.31 2.64 -10.18
C ASP A 190 -8.47 3.62 -9.97
N GLU A 191 -9.63 3.13 -9.52
CA GLU A 191 -10.88 3.93 -9.43
C GLU A 191 -11.22 4.73 -10.71
N GLY A 192 -10.93 4.16 -11.88
CA GLY A 192 -11.18 4.78 -13.19
C GLY A 192 -10.26 5.98 -13.51
N ILE A 193 -9.21 6.21 -12.73
CA ILE A 193 -8.20 7.23 -12.97
C ILE A 193 -6.94 6.56 -13.50
N LYS A 194 -6.36 7.12 -14.57
CA LYS A 194 -5.08 6.66 -15.10
C LYS A 194 -3.95 7.00 -14.12
N LEU A 195 -3.15 5.99 -13.81
CA LEU A 195 -1.98 6.13 -12.95
C LEU A 195 -0.70 6.22 -13.78
N PRO A 196 0.30 6.97 -13.29
CA PRO A 196 1.56 7.06 -13.97
C PRO A 196 2.32 5.73 -13.92
N VAL A 197 3.04 5.42 -15.00
CA VAL A 197 3.90 4.24 -15.10
C VAL A 197 5.27 4.67 -15.59
N ALA A 198 6.33 4.33 -14.84
CA ALA A 198 7.71 4.72 -15.15
C ALA A 198 7.87 6.24 -15.47
N GLY A 199 7.12 7.09 -14.76
CA GLY A 199 7.13 8.55 -14.94
C GLY A 199 6.25 9.08 -16.08
N SER A 200 5.61 8.22 -16.89
CA SER A 200 4.61 8.65 -17.88
C SER A 200 3.25 8.86 -17.20
N SER A 201 2.58 9.98 -17.45
CA SER A 201 1.34 10.39 -16.77
C SER A 201 0.05 9.70 -17.24
N GLN A 202 0.09 8.97 -18.35
CA GLN A 202 -1.12 8.33 -18.92
C GLN A 202 -0.88 6.94 -19.47
N SER A 203 0.18 6.77 -20.25
CA SER A 203 0.47 5.56 -21.01
C SER A 203 1.97 5.47 -21.21
N TYR A 204 2.58 4.37 -20.82
CA TYR A 204 4.00 4.14 -21.02
C TYR A 204 4.22 3.41 -22.34
N ALA A 205 4.70 4.14 -23.36
CA ALA A 205 5.00 3.59 -24.67
C ALA A 205 6.37 2.91 -24.69
N PHE A 206 6.46 1.77 -25.37
CA PHE A 206 7.71 1.03 -25.56
C PHE A 206 7.63 0.14 -26.81
N SER A 207 8.72 -0.57 -27.11
CA SER A 207 8.70 -1.64 -28.10
C SER A 207 9.32 -2.92 -27.54
N LEU A 208 8.88 -4.06 -28.06
CA LEU A 208 9.42 -5.38 -27.76
C LEU A 208 9.87 -6.05 -29.06
N ALA A 209 11.02 -6.72 -29.00
CA ALA A 209 11.46 -7.63 -30.04
C ALA A 209 11.41 -9.08 -29.52
N HIS A 210 11.23 -10.03 -30.43
CA HIS A 210 11.31 -11.45 -30.08
C HIS A 210 12.68 -11.79 -29.47
N GLY A 211 12.68 -12.62 -28.42
CA GLY A 211 13.90 -13.01 -27.72
C GLY A 211 14.54 -11.92 -26.85
N SER A 212 13.96 -10.71 -26.79
CA SER A 212 14.48 -9.58 -26.01
C SER A 212 13.45 -9.07 -24.99
N PRO A 213 13.31 -9.72 -23.83
CA PRO A 213 12.39 -9.27 -22.79
C PRO A 213 12.72 -7.88 -22.28
N LYS A 214 11.70 -7.09 -21.97
CA LYS A 214 11.83 -5.76 -21.37
C LYS A 214 11.33 -5.78 -19.92
N LEU A 215 12.14 -5.28 -19.00
CA LEU A 215 11.72 -4.97 -17.64
C LEU A 215 11.18 -3.54 -17.59
N ILE A 216 10.01 -3.36 -16.99
CA ILE A 216 9.40 -2.06 -16.72
C ILE A 216 9.25 -1.92 -15.21
N ASP A 217 9.90 -0.91 -14.66
CA ASP A 217 9.83 -0.53 -13.26
C ASP A 217 8.75 0.54 -13.05
N GLY A 218 8.41 0.82 -11.79
CA GLY A 218 7.46 1.90 -11.48
C GLY A 218 6.03 1.57 -11.88
N VAL A 219 5.65 0.28 -11.88
CA VAL A 219 4.26 -0.14 -12.16
C VAL A 219 3.46 -0.05 -10.87
N PRO A 220 2.37 0.74 -10.81
CA PRO A 220 1.63 0.99 -9.57
C PRO A 220 1.04 -0.30 -9.00
N ALA A 221 1.37 -0.61 -7.75
CA ALA A 221 0.83 -1.77 -7.06
C ALA A 221 -0.67 -1.60 -6.76
N GLY A 222 -1.38 -2.74 -6.74
CA GLY A 222 -2.84 -2.77 -6.55
C GLY A 222 -3.67 -2.18 -7.70
N ALA A 223 -3.05 -1.64 -8.76
CA ALA A 223 -3.75 -1.09 -9.92
C ALA A 223 -4.11 -2.17 -10.95
N ASN A 224 -5.12 -1.88 -11.77
CA ASN A 224 -5.46 -2.69 -12.93
C ASN A 224 -4.62 -2.21 -14.12
N CYS A 225 -3.70 -3.05 -14.57
CA CYS A 225 -2.80 -2.70 -15.68
C CYS A 225 -3.08 -3.58 -16.91
N LYS A 226 -2.86 -3.03 -18.11
CA LYS A 226 -2.97 -3.74 -19.38
C LYS A 226 -1.86 -3.36 -20.35
N VAL A 227 -1.42 -4.33 -21.13
CA VAL A 227 -0.50 -4.13 -22.26
C VAL A 227 -1.29 -4.18 -23.54
N ILE A 228 -1.10 -3.16 -24.37
CA ILE A 228 -1.76 -3.01 -25.66
C ILE A 228 -0.66 -2.97 -26.71
N GLU A 229 -0.73 -3.89 -27.66
CA GLU A 229 0.13 -3.89 -28.84
C GLU A 229 -0.53 -3.09 -29.95
N GLU A 230 0.22 -2.21 -30.60
CA GLU A 230 -0.26 -1.47 -31.76
C GLU A 230 -0.14 -2.35 -33.01
N GLN A 231 -1.08 -2.19 -33.94
CA GLN A 231 -1.06 -2.96 -35.18
C GLN A 231 0.25 -2.73 -35.93
N THR A 232 0.86 -3.84 -36.36
CA THR A 232 2.15 -3.83 -37.07
C THR A 232 1.97 -4.48 -38.43
N ASP A 233 2.43 -3.80 -39.48
CA ASP A 233 2.47 -4.35 -40.82
C ASP A 233 3.86 -4.93 -41.12
N LEU A 234 3.87 -6.15 -41.67
CA LEU A 234 5.07 -6.80 -42.17
C LEU A 234 4.94 -7.02 -43.69
N PRO A 235 5.99 -6.83 -44.50
CA PRO A 235 5.90 -6.93 -45.95
C PRO A 235 5.41 -8.29 -46.47
N ASN A 236 5.81 -9.39 -45.82
CA ASN A 236 5.53 -10.75 -46.30
C ASN A 236 4.61 -11.55 -45.36
N ALA A 237 4.13 -10.95 -44.27
CA ALA A 237 3.36 -11.64 -43.25
C ALA A 237 2.15 -10.83 -42.78
N SER A 238 1.05 -11.52 -42.50
CA SER A 238 -0.04 -10.98 -41.70
C SER A 238 0.30 -11.17 -40.22
N VAL A 239 0.01 -10.15 -39.40
CA VAL A 239 0.23 -10.17 -37.95
C VAL A 239 -1.12 -10.13 -37.26
N ILE A 240 -1.47 -11.20 -36.54
CA ILE A 240 -2.61 -11.17 -35.63
C ILE A 240 -2.11 -10.56 -34.31
N THR A 241 -2.51 -9.32 -34.08
CA THR A 241 -2.23 -8.59 -32.84
C THR A 241 -3.15 -9.13 -31.73
N PRO A 242 -2.62 -9.46 -30.54
CA PRO A 242 -3.46 -9.96 -29.45
C PRO A 242 -4.38 -8.86 -28.91
N GLU A 243 -5.52 -9.27 -28.36
CA GLU A 243 -6.34 -8.42 -27.52
C GLU A 243 -5.52 -7.85 -26.34
N PRO A 244 -5.90 -6.69 -25.77
CA PRO A 244 -5.25 -6.12 -24.60
C PRO A 244 -5.03 -7.14 -23.48
N ILE A 245 -3.78 -7.30 -23.06
CA ILE A 245 -3.39 -8.30 -22.06
C ILE A 245 -3.48 -7.68 -20.69
N ALA A 246 -4.43 -8.15 -19.88
CA ALA A 246 -4.53 -7.78 -18.47
C ALA A 246 -3.33 -8.32 -17.66
N ILE A 247 -2.75 -7.46 -16.83
CA ILE A 247 -1.72 -7.82 -15.85
C ILE A 247 -2.42 -7.95 -14.50
N ALA A 248 -2.19 -9.08 -13.82
CA ALA A 248 -2.70 -9.28 -12.47
C ALA A 248 -2.17 -8.17 -11.52
N PRO A 249 -2.99 -7.63 -10.61
CA PRO A 249 -2.56 -6.59 -9.68
C PRO A 249 -1.30 -7.01 -8.91
N ILE A 250 -0.29 -6.14 -8.89
CA ILE A 250 0.94 -6.38 -8.15
C ILE A 250 0.62 -6.25 -6.66
N THR A 251 0.84 -7.34 -5.92
CA THR A 251 0.61 -7.43 -4.47
C THR A 251 1.90 -7.63 -3.68
N ASP A 252 2.96 -8.12 -4.33
CA ASP A 252 4.31 -8.23 -3.79
C ASP A 252 5.27 -7.50 -4.74
N VAL A 253 5.77 -6.35 -4.32
CA VAL A 253 6.65 -5.50 -5.13
C VAL A 253 8.09 -6.00 -5.20
N ASN A 254 8.46 -7.02 -4.41
CA ASN A 254 9.76 -7.66 -4.48
C ASN A 254 9.81 -8.76 -5.56
N ARG A 255 8.68 -9.07 -6.18
CA ARG A 255 8.55 -10.08 -7.22
C ARG A 255 8.27 -9.44 -8.57
N VAL A 256 9.04 -9.83 -9.57
CA VAL A 256 8.78 -9.46 -10.96
C VAL A 256 7.57 -10.26 -11.49
N VAL A 257 6.61 -9.56 -12.10
CA VAL A 257 5.48 -10.18 -12.82
C VAL A 257 5.88 -10.42 -14.27
N ASP A 258 5.90 -11.67 -14.71
CA ASP A 258 6.23 -12.04 -16.09
C ASP A 258 4.96 -12.10 -16.97
N VAL A 259 5.02 -11.45 -18.13
CA VAL A 259 3.91 -11.35 -19.10
C VAL A 259 4.43 -11.68 -20.50
N ARG A 260 3.69 -12.51 -21.24
CA ARG A 260 4.00 -12.89 -22.62
C ARG A 260 3.02 -12.24 -23.59
N VAL A 261 3.53 -11.57 -24.60
CA VAL A 261 2.74 -10.93 -25.66
C VAL A 261 2.93 -11.74 -26.94
N ASN A 262 1.91 -12.53 -27.32
CA ASN A 262 2.00 -13.45 -28.44
C ASN A 262 1.40 -12.85 -29.73
N ASN A 263 2.17 -12.84 -30.83
CA ASN A 263 1.62 -12.62 -32.16
C ASN A 263 1.63 -13.91 -32.94
N GLN A 264 0.52 -14.18 -33.62
CA GLN A 264 0.47 -15.24 -34.61
C GLN A 264 0.69 -14.63 -36.00
N LEU A 265 1.68 -15.16 -36.72
CA LEU A 265 2.09 -14.68 -38.04
C LEU A 265 1.75 -15.72 -39.12
N GLY A 266 1.11 -15.24 -40.19
CA GLY A 266 0.79 -16.03 -41.38
C GLY A 266 1.49 -15.46 -42.62
N PHE A 267 1.92 -16.29 -43.57
CA PHE A 267 2.42 -15.78 -44.85
C PHE A 267 1.31 -15.03 -45.58
N GLN A 268 1.62 -13.87 -46.16
CA GLN A 268 0.72 -13.24 -47.12
C GLN A 268 0.70 -14.08 -48.40
N THR A 269 -0.50 -14.38 -48.89
CA THR A 269 -0.70 -15.10 -50.14
C THR A 269 -1.16 -14.14 -51.22
N TRP A 270 -0.72 -14.39 -52.46
CA TRP A 270 -1.15 -13.67 -53.65
C TRP A 270 -1.68 -14.68 -54.67
N ASN A 271 -2.62 -14.24 -55.51
CA ASN A 271 -3.12 -15.00 -56.64
C ASN A 271 -2.78 -14.25 -57.93
N ILE A 272 -2.46 -14.97 -58.99
CA ILE A 272 -2.32 -14.41 -60.34
C ILE A 272 -3.44 -15.01 -61.21
N GLU A 273 -4.37 -14.17 -61.64
CA GLU A 273 -5.38 -14.57 -62.61
C GLU A 273 -4.85 -14.25 -64.01
N ASP A 274 -4.56 -15.29 -64.79
CA ASP A 274 -4.16 -15.15 -66.19
C ASP A 274 -5.41 -14.89 -67.04
N CYS A 275 -5.60 -13.65 -67.50
CA CYS A 275 -6.62 -13.32 -68.48
C CYS A 275 -6.14 -13.67 -69.89
N ALA A 276 -6.06 -14.97 -70.19
CA ALA A 276 -5.95 -15.42 -71.58
C ALA A 276 -7.25 -15.08 -72.33
N ARG A 277 -7.26 -13.95 -73.04
CA ARG A 277 -8.25 -13.69 -74.10
C ARG A 277 -7.93 -14.61 -75.27
N TYR A 278 -8.77 -15.62 -75.49
CA TYR A 278 -8.88 -16.32 -76.78
C TYR A 278 -9.50 -15.41 -77.83
#